data_AF-A0A2T7U176-F1
#
_entry.id   AF-A0A2T7U176-F1
#
_cell.length_a   1.000
_cell.length_b   1.000
_cell.length_c   1.000
_cell.angle_alpha   90.00
_cell.angle_beta   90.00
_cell.angle_gamma   90.00
#
_symmetry.space_group_name_H-M   'P 1'
#
loop_
_entity.id
_entity.type
_entity.pdbx_description
1 polymer ?
#
loop_
_entity_poly.entity_id
_entity_poly.type
_entity_poly.pdbx_seq_one_letter_code
_entity_poly.pdbx_strand_id
1 'polypeptide(L)'
;MMTSLNRSLPDAGGEWRDVTDGLRPHPQLLWRHLRHKSRGRFLQHASSMRDTHRHRMPPSSVARIAQAQASGLLRIVKGHFHKALKTARGTTVTYRPSGGSEPVRLEVSHALNCCGFRRLSLPTQNRLMQSMPDGGFARADELKLGLGFDQHEALIESHGRSAERIFGIGPRIRGASWEITAGPNLREQAARLAELQLGIPGLSISDACRDIR
;
A
#
# COMPACT_ATOMS: atom_id res chain seq x y z
N MET A 1 17.65 -0.97 8.50
CA MET A 1 17.96 -0.84 7.07
C MET A 1 17.87 0.62 6.63
N MET A 2 16.69 1.26 6.52
CA MET A 2 16.61 2.69 6.17
C MET A 2 17.21 3.62 7.26
N THR A 3 16.98 3.38 8.55
CA THR A 3 17.64 4.15 9.63
C THR A 3 19.15 3.95 9.68
N SER A 4 19.62 2.80 9.17
CA SER A 4 21.04 2.44 9.07
C SER A 4 21.68 3.16 7.87
N LEU A 5 21.02 3.12 6.71
CA LEU A 5 21.40 3.83 5.49
C LEU A 5 21.41 5.35 5.68
N ASN A 6 20.43 5.90 6.42
CA ASN A 6 20.37 7.34 6.68
C ASN A 6 21.49 7.83 7.60
N ARG A 7 22.09 6.92 8.39
CA ARG A 7 23.16 7.25 9.33
C ARG A 7 24.55 7.28 8.65
N SER A 8 24.69 6.65 7.48
CA SER A 8 25.92 6.62 6.68
C SER A 8 25.93 7.61 5.49
N LEU A 9 24.84 8.37 5.29
CA LEU A 9 24.73 9.36 4.20
C LEU A 9 25.58 10.62 4.35
N PRO A 10 25.80 11.17 5.57
CA PRO A 10 26.63 12.38 5.72
C PRO A 10 28.06 12.20 5.18
N ASP A 11 28.60 10.98 5.30
CA ASP A 11 29.99 10.67 4.91
C ASP A 11 30.17 10.50 3.39
N ALA A 12 29.08 10.39 2.62
CA ALA A 12 29.09 10.16 1.17
C ALA A 12 28.56 11.35 0.34
N GLY A 13 28.19 12.47 0.98
CA GLY A 13 27.70 13.67 0.30
C GLY A 13 26.33 13.55 -0.38
N GLY A 14 25.60 12.45 -0.17
CA GLY A 14 24.28 12.22 -0.75
C GLY A 14 23.12 12.58 0.19
N GLU A 15 21.97 12.97 -0.37
CA GLU A 15 20.77 13.26 0.40
C GLU A 15 19.87 12.02 0.53
N TRP A 16 19.00 11.95 1.55
CA TRP A 16 18.02 10.86 1.71
C TRP A 16 17.13 10.67 0.45
N ARG A 17 16.96 11.74 -0.33
CA ARG A 17 16.21 11.75 -1.59
C ARG A 17 16.85 10.84 -2.62
N ASP A 18 18.16 10.93 -2.79
CA ASP A 18 18.93 10.12 -3.75
C ASP A 18 18.79 8.62 -3.45
N VAL A 19 18.83 8.26 -2.16
CA VAL A 19 18.60 6.86 -1.74
C VAL A 19 17.18 6.41 -2.05
N THR A 20 16.20 7.27 -1.77
CA THR A 20 14.78 6.94 -2.01
C THR A 20 14.52 6.78 -3.51
N ASP A 21 15.10 7.66 -4.33
CA ASP A 21 14.91 7.70 -5.76
C ASP A 21 15.69 6.55 -6.45
N GLY A 22 16.87 6.19 -5.95
CA GLY A 22 17.63 5.01 -6.37
C GLY A 22 16.95 3.67 -6.03
N LEU A 23 16.18 3.60 -4.95
CA LEU A 23 15.40 2.39 -4.60
C LEU A 23 14.10 2.25 -5.38
N ARG A 24 13.66 3.31 -6.07
CA ARG A 24 12.37 3.37 -6.79
C ARG A 24 12.14 2.26 -7.83
N PRO A 25 13.14 1.79 -8.61
CA PRO A 25 12.91 0.74 -9.59
C PRO A 25 12.86 -0.67 -8.98
N HIS A 26 13.24 -0.85 -7.71
CA HIS A 26 13.42 -2.17 -7.10
C HIS A 26 12.46 -2.57 -5.96
N PRO A 27 11.31 -1.92 -5.68
CA PRO A 27 10.49 -2.25 -4.50
C PRO A 27 9.92 -3.67 -4.57
N GLN A 28 9.51 -4.12 -5.75
CA GLN A 28 8.93 -5.45 -5.95
C GLN A 28 9.98 -6.55 -5.80
N LEU A 29 11.17 -6.34 -6.36
CA LEU A 29 12.30 -7.27 -6.24
C LEU A 29 12.70 -7.45 -4.77
N LEU A 30 12.92 -6.34 -4.06
CA LEU A 30 13.26 -6.35 -2.63
C LEU A 30 12.17 -7.04 -1.82
N TRP A 31 10.91 -6.69 -2.05
CA TRP A 31 9.77 -7.31 -1.35
C TRP A 31 9.74 -8.83 -1.53
N ARG A 32 9.89 -9.31 -2.77
CA ARG A 32 9.94 -10.75 -3.07
C ARG A 32 11.05 -11.49 -2.31
N HIS A 33 12.21 -10.86 -2.14
CA HIS A 33 13.37 -11.46 -1.47
C HIS A 33 13.33 -11.33 0.06
N LEU A 34 12.45 -10.48 0.62
CA LEU A 34 12.26 -10.43 2.07
C LEU A 34 11.52 -11.67 2.57
N ARG A 35 12.08 -12.31 3.61
CA ARG A 35 11.38 -13.32 4.41
C ARG A 35 10.08 -12.75 4.98
N HIS A 36 9.07 -13.60 5.18
CA HIS A 36 7.76 -13.19 5.71
C HIS A 36 7.84 -12.32 6.98
N LYS A 37 8.64 -12.73 7.98
CA LYS A 37 8.87 -11.95 9.21
C LYS A 37 9.43 -10.55 8.94
N SER A 38 10.32 -10.42 7.96
CA SER A 38 10.92 -9.14 7.56
C SER A 38 9.92 -8.25 6.84
N ARG A 39 9.05 -8.81 5.99
CA ARG A 39 7.93 -8.09 5.37
C ARG A 39 6.96 -7.56 6.44
N GLY A 40 6.62 -8.37 7.44
CA GLY A 40 5.80 -7.94 8.58
C GLY A 40 6.40 -6.75 9.33
N ARG A 41 7.70 -6.83 9.67
CA ARG A 41 8.43 -5.71 10.31
C ARG A 41 8.49 -4.47 9.44
N PHE A 42 8.71 -4.63 8.14
CA PHE A 42 8.68 -3.51 7.19
C PHE A 42 7.32 -2.81 7.21
N LEU A 43 6.23 -3.56 7.13
CA LEU A 43 4.88 -2.98 7.18
C LEU A 43 4.60 -2.24 8.48
N GLN A 44 5.09 -2.77 9.60
CA GLN A 44 4.85 -2.18 10.93
C GLN A 44 5.68 -0.92 11.18
N HIS A 45 6.93 -0.88 10.71
CA HIS A 45 7.88 0.16 11.13
C HIS A 45 8.35 1.10 10.02
N ALA A 46 8.34 0.66 8.76
CA ALA A 46 8.99 1.38 7.67
C ALA A 46 8.02 1.81 6.54
N SER A 47 6.87 1.16 6.39
CA SER A 47 5.93 1.45 5.30
C SER A 47 5.45 2.90 5.29
N SER A 48 5.05 3.44 6.45
CA SER A 48 4.58 4.83 6.55
C SER A 48 5.67 5.84 6.21
N MET A 49 6.88 5.65 6.73
CA MET A 49 8.02 6.51 6.39
C MET A 49 8.31 6.45 4.89
N ARG A 50 8.32 5.24 4.32
CA ARG A 50 8.51 5.06 2.89
C ARG A 50 7.43 5.78 2.07
N ASP A 51 6.16 5.65 2.45
CA ASP A 51 5.05 6.32 1.78
C ASP A 51 5.19 7.85 1.85
N THR A 52 5.57 8.42 2.99
CA THR A 52 5.82 9.86 3.13
C THR A 52 6.98 10.34 2.26
N HIS A 53 8.09 9.58 2.23
CA HIS A 53 9.30 9.97 1.49
C HIS A 53 9.13 9.87 -0.03
N ARG A 54 8.32 8.92 -0.50
CA ARG A 54 8.00 8.75 -1.93
C ARG A 54 6.88 9.67 -2.40
N HIS A 55 5.87 9.95 -1.58
CA HIS A 55 4.72 10.80 -1.95
C HIS A 55 4.90 12.21 -1.40
N ARG A 56 5.80 12.97 -2.03
CA ARG A 56 6.15 14.33 -1.62
C ARG A 56 5.02 15.29 -2.01
N MET A 57 4.60 16.13 -1.06
CA MET A 57 3.55 17.13 -1.29
C MET A 57 4.11 18.33 -2.07
N PRO A 58 3.44 18.81 -3.14
CA PRO A 58 3.90 19.98 -3.86
C PRO A 58 3.78 21.25 -3.01
N PRO A 59 4.64 22.28 -3.22
CA PRO A 59 4.62 23.51 -2.42
C PRO A 59 3.26 24.22 -2.40
N SER A 60 2.53 24.19 -3.52
CA SER A 60 1.19 24.78 -3.61
C SER A 60 0.18 24.12 -2.66
N SER A 61 0.28 22.82 -2.44
CA SER A 61 -0.55 22.11 -1.46
C SER A 61 -0.15 22.46 -0.02
N VAL A 62 1.15 22.60 0.25
CA VAL A 62 1.64 23.04 1.58
C VAL A 62 1.09 24.42 1.91
N ALA A 63 1.15 25.37 0.97
CA ALA A 63 0.61 26.72 1.16
C ALA A 63 -0.91 26.71 1.48
N ARG A 64 -1.68 25.89 0.77
CA ARG A 64 -3.14 25.75 1.02
C ARG A 64 -3.44 25.17 2.39
N ILE A 65 -2.68 24.16 2.83
CA ILE A 65 -2.85 23.58 4.17
C ILE A 65 -2.54 24.63 5.24
N ALA A 66 -1.43 25.36 5.09
CA ALA A 66 -1.05 26.41 6.02
C ALA A 66 -2.12 27.51 6.12
N GLN A 67 -2.65 27.96 4.97
CA GLN A 67 -3.73 28.94 4.94
C GLN A 67 -5.01 28.44 5.64
N ALA A 68 -5.39 27.18 5.40
CA ALA A 68 -6.57 26.58 6.04
C ALA A 68 -6.39 26.42 7.56
N GLN A 69 -5.17 26.16 8.04
CA GLN A 69 -4.88 26.15 9.47
C GLN A 69 -4.95 27.56 10.06
N ALA A 70 -4.35 28.55 9.39
CA ALA A 70 -4.35 29.94 9.84
C ALA A 70 -5.76 30.56 9.91
N SER A 71 -6.65 30.18 8.98
CA SER A 71 -8.05 30.63 8.97
C SER A 71 -8.98 29.83 9.89
N GLY A 72 -8.47 28.79 10.58
CA GLY A 72 -9.25 27.92 11.45
C GLY A 72 -10.13 26.88 10.73
N LEU A 73 -10.08 26.80 9.39
CA LEU A 73 -10.82 25.81 8.60
C LEU A 73 -10.26 24.38 8.76
N LEU A 74 -8.98 24.25 9.13
CA LEU A 74 -8.32 22.97 9.31
C LEU A 74 -7.64 22.88 10.68
N ARG A 75 -7.98 21.83 11.43
CA ARG A 75 -7.26 21.44 12.64
C ARG A 75 -6.63 20.06 12.45
N ILE A 76 -5.30 20.02 12.53
CA ILE A 76 -4.52 18.77 12.46
C ILE A 76 -4.33 18.26 13.88
N VAL A 77 -4.69 17.00 14.11
CA VAL A 77 -4.49 16.34 15.41
C VAL A 77 -3.64 15.09 15.22
N LYS A 78 -2.58 14.98 16.00
CA LYS A 78 -1.74 13.78 16.05
C LYS A 78 -2.31 12.81 17.07
N GLY A 79 -2.54 11.56 16.67
CA GLY A 79 -3.07 10.53 17.57
C GLY A 79 -3.25 9.18 16.88
N HIS A 80 -3.75 8.21 17.64
CA HIS A 80 -4.10 6.88 17.15
C HIS A 80 -5.61 6.78 16.96
N PHE A 81 -6.05 6.55 15.73
CA PHE A 81 -7.46 6.30 15.43
C PHE A 81 -7.92 4.98 16.07
N HIS A 82 -9.09 4.96 16.72
CA HIS A 82 -9.66 3.75 17.30
C HIS A 82 -10.83 3.23 16.46
N LYS A 83 -11.87 4.06 16.29
CA LYS A 83 -13.07 3.69 15.54
C LYS A 83 -13.86 4.90 15.07
N ALA A 84 -14.69 4.70 14.05
CA ALA A 84 -15.71 5.64 13.62
C ALA A 84 -17.03 4.88 13.51
N LEU A 85 -18.10 5.42 14.10
CA LEU A 85 -19.43 4.82 14.10
C LEU A 85 -20.43 5.80 13.51
N LYS A 86 -21.17 5.37 12.49
CA LYS A 86 -22.25 6.17 11.92
C LYS A 86 -23.38 6.28 12.94
N THR A 87 -23.92 7.49 13.09
CA THR A 87 -25.07 7.78 13.94
C THR A 87 -26.21 8.35 13.10
N ALA A 88 -27.36 8.62 13.72
CA ALA A 88 -28.48 9.27 13.04
C ALA A 88 -28.16 10.70 12.55
N ARG A 89 -27.17 11.37 13.16
CA ARG A 89 -26.84 12.78 12.89
C ARG A 89 -25.46 13.01 12.27
N GLY A 90 -24.71 11.94 11.98
CA GLY A 90 -23.35 12.05 11.45
C GLY A 90 -22.50 10.83 11.79
N THR A 91 -21.32 11.07 12.33
CA THR A 91 -20.36 10.03 12.72
C THR A 91 -19.66 10.42 14.02
N THR A 92 -19.61 9.49 14.97
CA THR A 92 -18.78 9.61 16.16
C THR A 92 -17.42 8.99 15.88
N VAL A 93 -16.36 9.79 15.93
CA VAL A 93 -14.96 9.35 15.79
C VAL A 93 -14.33 9.24 17.17
N THR A 94 -13.74 8.10 17.47
CA THR A 94 -12.92 7.89 18.69
C THR A 94 -11.46 7.74 18.29
N TYR A 95 -10.59 8.52 18.92
CA TYR A 95 -9.14 8.44 18.74
C TYR A 95 -8.43 8.79 20.04
N ARG A 96 -7.19 8.32 20.22
CA ARG A 96 -6.35 8.68 21.35
C ARG A 96 -5.30 9.70 20.92
N PRO A 97 -5.31 10.94 21.45
CA PRO A 97 -4.29 11.93 21.15
C PRO A 97 -2.89 11.44 21.49
N SER A 98 -1.89 11.89 20.73
CA SER A 98 -0.49 11.63 21.06
C SER A 98 -0.12 12.28 22.39
N GLY A 99 0.51 11.54 23.30
CA GLY A 99 0.83 12.02 24.65
C GLY A 99 -0.33 11.98 25.65
N GLY A 100 -1.55 11.66 25.20
CA GLY A 100 -2.70 11.41 26.07
C GLY A 100 -2.85 9.92 26.43
N SER A 101 -3.30 9.65 27.66
CA SER A 101 -3.67 8.30 28.09
C SER A 101 -5.05 7.90 27.57
N GLU A 102 -6.01 8.82 27.58
CA GLU A 102 -7.41 8.50 27.33
C GLU A 102 -7.89 8.76 25.89
N PRO A 103 -8.77 7.89 25.34
CA PRO A 103 -9.45 8.15 24.07
C PRO A 103 -10.42 9.34 24.17
N VAL A 104 -10.42 10.18 23.14
CA VAL A 104 -11.34 11.30 22.96
C VAL A 104 -12.38 10.95 21.89
N ARG A 105 -13.61 11.44 22.09
CA ARG A 105 -14.70 11.33 21.11
C ARG A 105 -14.92 12.67 20.42
N LEU A 106 -15.13 12.62 19.11
CA LEU A 106 -15.44 13.76 18.26
C LEU A 106 -16.71 13.45 17.45
N GLU A 107 -17.71 14.30 17.59
CA GLU A 107 -18.92 14.25 16.76
C GLU A 107 -18.70 15.09 15.49
N VAL A 108 -18.87 14.47 14.32
CA VAL A 108 -18.71 15.14 13.02
C VAL A 108 -19.84 14.78 12.08
N SER A 109 -20.16 15.65 11.13
CA SER A 109 -21.16 15.37 10.10
C SER A 109 -20.69 14.25 9.16
N HIS A 110 -19.41 14.25 8.80
CA HIS A 110 -18.80 13.27 7.89
C HIS A 110 -17.42 12.84 8.35
N ALA A 111 -17.08 11.57 8.09
CA ALA A 111 -15.75 11.03 8.29
C ALA A 111 -15.27 10.36 6.99
N LEU A 112 -14.08 10.73 6.52
CA LEU A 112 -13.44 10.14 5.35
C LEU A 112 -12.26 9.30 5.83
N ASN A 113 -12.24 8.01 5.45
CA ASN A 113 -11.14 7.12 5.81
C ASN A 113 -9.98 7.28 4.81
N CYS A 114 -8.93 7.97 5.26
CA CYS A 114 -7.69 8.18 4.50
C CYS A 114 -6.52 7.32 5.03
N CYS A 115 -6.77 6.25 5.79
CA CYS A 115 -5.72 5.42 6.41
C CYS A 115 -5.00 4.45 5.43
N GLY A 116 -5.17 4.66 4.12
CA GLY A 116 -4.55 3.83 3.08
C GLY A 116 -5.25 2.48 2.89
N PHE A 117 -4.45 1.48 2.49
CA PHE A 117 -4.97 0.16 2.12
C PHE A 117 -5.50 -0.60 3.34
N ARG A 118 -6.76 -1.03 3.25
CA ARG A 118 -7.38 -1.86 4.28
C ARG A 118 -6.84 -3.29 4.18
N ARG A 119 -6.37 -3.83 5.29
CA ARG A 119 -6.02 -5.26 5.39
C ARG A 119 -7.28 -6.11 5.21
N LEU A 120 -7.17 -7.22 4.48
CA LEU A 120 -8.23 -8.20 4.39
C LEU A 120 -8.36 -8.93 5.73
N SER A 121 -9.46 -8.67 6.42
CA SER A 121 -9.85 -9.47 7.59
C SER A 121 -10.99 -10.37 7.15
N LEU A 122 -10.86 -11.66 7.42
CA LEU A 122 -11.94 -12.63 7.28
C LEU A 122 -12.48 -12.94 8.68
N PRO A 123 -13.82 -13.06 8.85
CA PRO A 123 -14.84 -12.85 7.82
C PRO A 123 -14.96 -11.39 7.38
N THR A 124 -15.44 -11.16 6.15
CA THR A 124 -15.63 -9.84 5.53
C THR A 124 -17.05 -9.66 5.00
N GLN A 125 -17.54 -8.42 5.01
CA GLN A 125 -18.85 -8.07 4.46
C GLN A 125 -18.90 -8.07 2.92
N ASN A 126 -17.73 -8.07 2.27
CA ASN A 126 -17.67 -8.17 0.82
C ASN A 126 -17.94 -9.63 0.40
N ARG A 127 -19.15 -9.88 -0.14
CA ARG A 127 -19.61 -11.24 -0.48
C ARG A 127 -18.66 -11.99 -1.42
N LEU A 128 -18.12 -11.33 -2.44
CA LEU A 128 -17.15 -11.96 -3.36
C LEU A 128 -15.86 -12.35 -2.63
N MET A 129 -15.32 -11.45 -1.80
CA MET A 129 -14.10 -11.74 -1.06
C MET A 129 -14.29 -12.81 0.01
N GLN A 130 -15.51 -12.94 0.54
CA GLN A 130 -15.88 -13.97 1.51
C GLN A 130 -16.08 -15.33 0.82
N SER A 131 -16.76 -15.38 -0.33
CA SER A 131 -17.05 -16.64 -1.03
C SER A 131 -15.81 -17.33 -1.60
N MET A 132 -14.73 -16.60 -1.87
CA MET A 132 -13.51 -17.16 -2.46
C MET A 132 -12.81 -18.15 -1.50
N PRO A 133 -12.48 -17.79 -0.24
CA PRO A 133 -12.04 -18.76 0.76
C PRO A 133 -13.06 -19.82 1.13
N ASP A 134 -14.33 -19.44 1.28
CA ASP A 134 -15.40 -20.38 1.69
C ASP A 134 -15.57 -21.51 0.65
N GLY A 135 -15.40 -21.19 -0.64
CA GLY A 135 -15.44 -22.15 -1.74
C GLY A 135 -14.09 -22.83 -2.06
N GLY A 136 -13.03 -22.56 -1.30
CA GLY A 136 -11.70 -23.15 -1.55
C GLY A 136 -10.92 -22.52 -2.71
N PHE A 137 -11.47 -21.51 -3.38
CA PHE A 137 -10.90 -20.87 -4.57
C PHE A 137 -9.75 -19.91 -4.28
N ALA A 138 -9.62 -19.43 -3.03
CA ALA A 138 -8.53 -18.54 -2.64
C ALA A 138 -8.20 -18.67 -1.16
N ARG A 139 -6.93 -18.43 -0.81
CA ARG A 139 -6.56 -18.09 0.57
C ARG A 139 -6.24 -16.61 0.72
N ALA A 140 -6.38 -16.09 1.94
CA ALA A 140 -5.86 -14.77 2.27
C ALA A 140 -4.32 -14.75 2.21
N ASP A 141 -3.75 -13.61 1.84
CA ASP A 141 -2.33 -13.34 2.01
C ASP A 141 -1.94 -13.38 3.50
N GLU A 142 -0.76 -13.90 3.82
CA GLU A 142 -0.30 -14.10 5.21
C GLU A 142 -0.18 -12.78 6.00
N LEU A 143 0.14 -11.68 5.30
CA LEU A 143 0.20 -10.33 5.87
C LEU A 143 -1.14 -9.60 5.80
N LYS A 144 -2.21 -10.30 5.38
CA LYS A 144 -3.56 -9.76 5.22
C LYS A 144 -3.60 -8.59 4.23
N LEU A 145 -2.72 -8.55 3.23
CA LEU A 145 -2.71 -7.50 2.21
C LEU A 145 -3.70 -7.75 1.06
N GLY A 146 -4.50 -8.82 1.13
CA GLY A 146 -5.45 -9.23 0.11
C GLY A 146 -5.61 -10.74 0.07
N LEU A 147 -5.90 -11.27 -1.11
CA LEU A 147 -5.78 -12.71 -1.39
C LEU A 147 -4.31 -13.05 -1.71
N GLY A 148 -3.96 -14.33 -1.57
CA GLY A 148 -2.64 -14.84 -1.92
C GLY A 148 -2.49 -14.99 -3.44
N PHE A 149 -1.38 -14.53 -3.99
CA PHE A 149 -1.00 -14.71 -5.38
C PHE A 149 0.44 -15.24 -5.45
N ASP A 150 0.73 -16.04 -6.46
CA ASP A 150 2.07 -16.56 -6.69
C ASP A 150 2.95 -15.55 -7.45
N GLN A 151 4.15 -15.98 -7.83
CA GLN A 151 5.11 -15.15 -8.56
C GLN A 151 4.74 -14.86 -10.03
N HIS A 152 3.79 -15.60 -10.58
CA HIS A 152 3.20 -15.42 -11.91
C HIS A 152 1.85 -14.71 -11.82
N GLU A 153 1.53 -14.16 -10.65
CA GLU A 153 0.33 -13.36 -10.39
C GLU A 153 -0.96 -14.20 -10.50
N ALA A 154 -0.83 -15.53 -10.47
CA ALA A 154 -1.96 -16.45 -10.37
C ALA A 154 -2.45 -16.51 -8.93
N LEU A 155 -3.76 -16.54 -8.75
CA LEU A 155 -4.39 -16.66 -7.44
C LEU A 155 -4.01 -17.99 -6.78
N ILE A 156 -3.70 -17.99 -5.49
CA ILE A 156 -3.40 -19.21 -4.75
C ILE A 156 -4.69 -19.73 -4.10
N GLU A 157 -5.11 -20.93 -4.48
CA GLU A 157 -6.23 -21.68 -3.91
C GLU A 157 -5.97 -22.03 -2.42
N SER A 158 -7.02 -22.43 -1.70
CA SER A 158 -6.89 -22.80 -0.28
C SER A 158 -5.92 -23.96 -0.03
N HIS A 159 -5.73 -24.85 -1.00
CA HIS A 159 -4.81 -25.98 -0.95
C HIS A 159 -3.37 -25.61 -1.34
N GLY A 160 -3.08 -24.34 -1.63
CA GLY A 160 -1.74 -23.86 -1.98
C GLY A 160 -1.37 -24.00 -3.46
N ARG A 161 -2.26 -24.53 -4.31
CA ARG A 161 -2.07 -24.59 -5.75
C ARG A 161 -2.37 -23.23 -6.38
N SER A 162 -1.67 -22.90 -7.47
CA SER A 162 -1.99 -21.74 -8.30
C SER A 162 -3.20 -22.04 -9.17
N ALA A 163 -4.14 -21.11 -9.24
CA ALA A 163 -5.31 -21.18 -10.10
C ALA A 163 -4.91 -21.05 -11.57
N GLU A 164 -5.55 -21.83 -12.43
CA GLU A 164 -5.23 -21.84 -13.87
C GLU A 164 -5.77 -20.62 -14.62
N ARG A 165 -6.83 -19.98 -14.10
CA ARG A 165 -7.62 -18.97 -14.85
C ARG A 165 -7.83 -17.65 -14.12
N ILE A 166 -7.38 -17.53 -12.88
CA ILE A 166 -7.61 -16.34 -12.07
C ILE A 166 -6.28 -15.67 -11.77
N PHE A 167 -6.07 -14.51 -12.37
CA PHE A 167 -4.86 -13.71 -12.24
C PHE A 167 -5.19 -12.36 -11.60
N GLY A 168 -4.23 -11.84 -10.83
CA GLY A 168 -4.38 -10.57 -10.15
C GLY A 168 -3.58 -9.47 -10.82
N ILE A 169 -4.22 -8.33 -11.06
CA ILE A 169 -3.57 -7.11 -11.55
C ILE A 169 -3.66 -5.99 -10.51
N GLY A 170 -2.59 -5.22 -10.41
CA GLY A 170 -2.56 -4.00 -9.63
C GLY A 170 -2.63 -4.22 -8.12
N PRO A 171 -3.19 -3.25 -7.37
CA PRO A 171 -3.12 -3.26 -5.91
C PRO A 171 -3.74 -4.49 -5.22
N ARG A 172 -4.47 -5.34 -5.97
CA ARG A 172 -5.01 -6.62 -5.48
C ARG A 172 -3.94 -7.64 -5.15
N ILE A 173 -2.77 -7.58 -5.80
CA ILE A 173 -1.67 -8.53 -5.58
C ILE A 173 -0.61 -7.99 -4.62
N ARG A 174 -0.92 -6.98 -3.80
CA ARG A 174 0.08 -6.28 -2.97
C ARG A 174 0.86 -7.20 -2.01
N GLY A 175 0.24 -8.30 -1.57
CA GLY A 175 0.90 -9.34 -0.79
C GLY A 175 2.11 -9.94 -1.51
N ALA A 176 1.97 -10.20 -2.81
CA ALA A 176 3.02 -10.73 -3.68
C ALA A 176 3.92 -9.63 -4.27
N SER A 177 3.37 -8.49 -4.65
CA SER A 177 4.07 -7.38 -5.32
C SER A 177 3.82 -6.05 -4.59
N TRP A 178 4.75 -5.63 -3.75
CA TRP A 178 4.63 -4.37 -3.02
C TRP A 178 4.68 -3.17 -3.98
N GLU A 179 3.88 -2.14 -3.68
CA GLU A 179 3.86 -0.87 -4.43
C GLU A 179 3.44 -0.94 -5.90
N ILE A 180 2.73 -1.99 -6.27
CA ILE A 180 2.04 -2.14 -7.56
C ILE A 180 0.80 -1.21 -7.66
N THR A 181 1.05 0.10 -7.77
CA THR A 181 -0.01 1.11 -7.81
C THR A 181 0.12 2.11 -8.95
N ALA A 182 1.31 2.24 -9.56
CA ALA A 182 1.56 3.25 -10.57
C ALA A 182 1.22 2.73 -11.98
N GLY A 183 0.67 3.61 -12.82
CA GLY A 183 0.27 3.29 -14.20
C GLY A 183 1.31 2.54 -15.03
N PRO A 184 2.60 2.94 -15.04
CA PRO A 184 3.65 2.21 -15.75
C PRO A 184 3.76 0.74 -15.31
N ASN A 185 3.78 0.48 -14.01
CA ASN A 185 3.86 -0.89 -13.49
C ASN A 185 2.62 -1.71 -13.85
N LEU A 186 1.43 -1.11 -13.87
CA LEU A 186 0.19 -1.79 -14.26
C LEU A 186 0.19 -2.16 -15.75
N ARG A 187 0.74 -1.30 -16.61
CA ARG A 187 0.87 -1.57 -18.05
C ARG A 187 1.84 -2.70 -18.31
N GLU A 188 3.02 -2.67 -17.69
CA GLU A 188 4.00 -3.76 -17.79
C GLU A 188 3.44 -5.08 -17.27
N GLN A 189 2.69 -5.03 -16.17
CA GLN A 189 2.02 -6.19 -15.59
C GLN A 189 0.98 -6.78 -16.55
N ALA A 190 0.07 -5.94 -17.07
CA ALA A 190 -0.94 -6.35 -18.02
C ALA A 190 -0.32 -6.99 -19.27
N ALA A 191 0.75 -6.39 -19.77
CA ALA A 191 1.46 -6.90 -20.93
C ALA A 191 2.06 -8.28 -20.66
N ARG A 192 2.83 -8.46 -19.56
CA ARG A 192 3.40 -9.77 -19.21
C ARG A 192 2.34 -10.86 -19.03
N LEU A 193 1.21 -10.53 -18.40
CA LEU A 193 0.09 -11.46 -18.27
C LEU A 193 -0.50 -11.82 -19.63
N ALA A 194 -0.66 -10.86 -20.54
CA ALA A 194 -1.13 -11.12 -21.89
C ALA A 194 -0.17 -12.03 -22.67
N GLU A 195 1.15 -11.81 -22.58
CA GLU A 195 2.15 -12.69 -23.20
C GLU A 195 2.03 -14.13 -22.67
N LEU A 196 1.90 -14.28 -21.34
CA LEU A 196 1.78 -15.58 -20.70
C LEU A 196 0.50 -16.33 -21.12
N GLN A 197 -0.63 -15.62 -21.22
CA GLN A 197 -1.92 -16.23 -21.52
C GLN A 197 -2.13 -16.50 -23.02
N LEU A 198 -1.59 -15.63 -23.89
CA LEU A 198 -1.75 -15.75 -25.33
C LEU A 198 -0.59 -16.50 -26.00
N GLY A 199 0.53 -16.68 -25.30
CA GLY A 199 1.76 -17.23 -25.87
C GLY A 199 2.40 -16.32 -26.91
N ILE A 200 2.10 -15.01 -26.88
CA ILE A 200 2.61 -14.02 -27.84
C ILE A 200 3.71 -13.21 -27.14
N PRO A 201 5.00 -13.43 -27.45
CA PRO A 201 6.09 -12.66 -26.86
C PRO A 201 6.14 -11.22 -27.42
N GLY A 202 6.69 -10.28 -26.64
CA GLY A 202 7.00 -8.92 -27.10
C GLY A 202 5.91 -7.87 -26.87
N LEU A 203 4.86 -8.19 -26.11
CA LEU A 203 3.86 -7.22 -25.67
C LEU A 203 4.37 -6.39 -24.48
N SER A 204 5.27 -6.95 -23.66
CA SER A 204 5.87 -6.23 -22.54
C SER A 204 6.97 -5.28 -23.03
N ILE A 205 6.79 -3.99 -22.73
CA ILE A 205 7.71 -2.92 -23.12
C ILE A 205 8.93 -2.94 -22.19
N SER A 206 9.76 -3.97 -22.28
CA SER A 206 10.95 -4.08 -21.42
C SER A 206 12.14 -3.25 -21.93
N ASP A 207 12.14 -2.82 -23.21
CA ASP A 207 13.31 -2.14 -23.80
C ASP A 207 13.09 -0.71 -24.32
N ALA A 208 11.86 -0.23 -24.50
CA ALA A 208 11.62 1.05 -25.21
C ALA A 208 11.48 2.31 -24.33
N CYS A 209 11.53 2.21 -23.00
CA CYS A 209 11.29 3.35 -22.09
C CYS A 209 12.43 3.62 -21.09
N ARG A 210 13.70 3.50 -21.53
CA ARG A 210 14.80 4.13 -20.77
C ARG A 210 14.96 5.64 -21.06
N ASP A 211 14.35 6.14 -22.14
CA ASP A 211 14.55 7.51 -22.63
C ASP A 211 13.28 8.37 -22.61
N ILE A 212 12.58 8.41 -21.47
CA ILE A 212 11.71 9.55 -21.17
C ILE A 212 12.13 10.09 -19.80
N ARG A 213 13.12 11.00 -19.85
CA ARG A 213 13.47 11.94 -18.78
C ARG A 213 12.42 13.04 -18.70
#